data_AF-A0AAW8TGS1-F1
#
_entry.id   AF-A0AAW8TGS1-F1
#
_cell.length_a   1.000
_cell.length_b   1.000
_cell.length_c   1.000
_cell.angle_alpha   90.00
_cell.angle_beta   90.00
_cell.angle_gamma   90.00
#
_symmetry.space_group_name_H-M   'P 1'
#
loop_
_entity.id
_entity.type
_entity.pdbx_description
1 polymer ?
#
loop_
_entity_poly.entity_id
_entity_poly.type
_entity_poly.pdbx_seq_one_letter_code
_entity_poly.pdbx_strand_id
1 'polypeptide(L)'
;MKNTRTNIMAATKKLIVEKGYSGMTTKDIAIEAQVNEATLFRQFGSKKELLLATLREADWIPSVNEGIFERFQWELAKYLRLVMEEYLEQVTPEIVRFSLGLRAQEIYQETMPYVQKIPTAFIKVLEDYFLVMEEKAQIAVRDPKATAEVIFSSMIGFAFLHAYSSKDQYEVEVAAFISSATDRFINGLIQ
;
A
#
# COMPACT_ATOMS: atom_id res chain seq x y z
N MET A 1 -29.68 8.76 -8.79
CA MET A 1 -29.45 7.55 -7.97
C MET A 1 -28.11 6.88 -8.33
N LYS A 2 -26.98 7.52 -8.05
CA LYS A 2 -25.63 6.94 -8.18
C LYS A 2 -25.10 6.33 -6.87
N ASN A 3 -25.91 6.22 -5.82
CA ASN A 3 -25.41 6.27 -4.44
C ASN A 3 -25.41 4.95 -3.64
N THR A 4 -26.29 3.98 -3.92
CA THR A 4 -26.42 2.79 -3.05
C THR A 4 -25.22 1.84 -3.15
N ARG A 5 -24.78 1.52 -4.38
CA ARG A 5 -23.64 0.60 -4.60
C ARG A 5 -22.36 1.18 -3.96
N THR A 6 -22.08 2.45 -4.24
CA THR A 6 -20.92 3.16 -3.71
C THR A 6 -20.95 3.25 -2.17
N ASN A 7 -22.10 3.51 -1.56
CA ASN A 7 -22.26 3.50 -0.10
C ASN A 7 -21.97 2.13 0.51
N ILE A 8 -22.47 1.04 -0.09
CA ILE A 8 -22.19 -0.32 0.36
C ILE A 8 -20.69 -0.63 0.30
N MET A 9 -20.02 -0.19 -0.77
CA MET A 9 -18.58 -0.41 -0.94
C MET A 9 -17.75 0.43 0.05
N ALA A 10 -18.14 1.70 0.29
CA ALA A 10 -17.51 2.54 1.30
C ALA A 10 -17.67 1.95 2.72
N ALA A 11 -18.87 1.48 3.06
CA ALA A 11 -19.15 0.79 4.32
C ALA A 11 -18.29 -0.48 4.47
N THR A 12 -18.16 -1.26 3.39
CA THR A 12 -17.30 -2.46 3.37
C THR A 12 -15.85 -2.09 3.66
N LYS A 13 -15.33 -1.02 3.05
CA LYS A 13 -13.94 -0.58 3.28
C LYS A 13 -13.71 -0.20 4.74
N LYS A 14 -14.60 0.63 5.29
CA LYS A 14 -14.54 1.05 6.70
C LYS A 14 -14.53 -0.16 7.63
N LEU A 15 -15.44 -1.12 7.42
CA LEU A 15 -15.53 -2.32 8.26
C LEU A 15 -14.32 -3.25 8.12
N ILE A 16 -13.67 -3.31 6.95
CA ILE A 16 -12.39 -4.02 6.81
C ILE A 16 -11.30 -3.38 7.66
N VAL A 17 -11.21 -2.05 7.70
CA VAL A 17 -10.24 -1.32 8.55
C VAL A 17 -10.53 -1.55 10.03
N GLU A 18 -11.79 -1.53 10.43
CA GLU A 18 -12.20 -1.58 11.84
C GLU A 18 -12.21 -3.01 12.42
N LYS A 19 -12.66 -4.00 11.63
CA LYS A 19 -12.94 -5.36 12.13
C LYS A 19 -12.17 -6.46 11.39
N GLY A 20 -11.53 -6.13 10.26
CA GLY A 20 -11.02 -7.13 9.32
C GLY A 20 -12.11 -7.98 8.68
N TYR A 21 -11.72 -8.84 7.73
CA TYR A 21 -12.69 -9.66 7.00
C TYR A 21 -13.47 -10.64 7.89
N SER A 22 -12.79 -11.32 8.81
CA SER A 22 -13.42 -12.31 9.70
C SER A 22 -14.38 -11.66 10.69
N GLY A 23 -14.07 -10.45 11.19
CA GLY A 23 -14.86 -9.73 12.18
C GLY A 23 -16.08 -8.97 11.64
N MET A 24 -16.18 -8.76 10.32
CA MET A 24 -17.32 -8.07 9.71
C MET A 24 -18.41 -9.04 9.21
N THR A 25 -19.67 -8.59 9.27
CA THR A 25 -20.85 -9.33 8.75
C THR A 25 -21.59 -8.54 7.67
N THR A 26 -22.41 -9.20 6.86
CA THR A 26 -23.30 -8.53 5.89
C THR A 26 -24.29 -7.58 6.57
N LYS A 27 -24.72 -7.92 7.78
CA LYS A 27 -25.57 -7.08 8.62
C LYS A 27 -24.86 -5.80 9.07
N ASP A 28 -23.60 -5.89 9.50
CA ASP A 28 -22.80 -4.70 9.82
C ASP A 28 -22.71 -3.76 8.61
N ILE A 29 -22.42 -4.32 7.44
CA ILE A 29 -22.27 -3.54 6.20
C ILE A 29 -23.60 -2.87 5.82
N ALA A 30 -24.72 -3.59 5.94
CA ALA A 30 -26.05 -3.04 5.66
C ALA A 30 -26.39 -1.87 6.60
N ILE A 31 -26.08 -2.00 7.89
CA ILE A 31 -26.27 -0.95 8.90
C ILE A 31 -25.40 0.27 8.56
N GLU A 32 -24.11 0.08 8.33
CA GLU A 32 -23.16 1.16 8.01
C GLU A 32 -23.54 1.87 6.69
N ALA A 33 -23.96 1.12 5.68
CA ALA A 33 -24.39 1.68 4.39
C ALA A 33 -25.81 2.25 4.40
N GLN A 34 -26.54 2.11 5.51
CA GLN A 34 -27.95 2.52 5.67
C GLN A 34 -28.88 1.90 4.62
N VAL A 35 -28.73 0.59 4.38
CA VAL A 35 -29.56 -0.17 3.43
C VAL A 35 -30.15 -1.41 4.10
N ASN A 36 -31.19 -1.98 3.49
CA ASN A 36 -31.67 -3.30 3.90
C ASN A 36 -30.66 -4.38 3.48
N GLU A 37 -30.37 -5.35 4.35
CA GLU A 37 -29.45 -6.46 4.07
C GLU A 37 -29.83 -7.27 2.82
N ALA A 38 -31.12 -7.43 2.53
CA ALA A 38 -31.60 -8.05 1.30
C ALA A 38 -31.16 -7.28 0.03
N THR A 39 -30.95 -5.97 0.12
CA THR A 39 -30.40 -5.16 -0.99
C THR A 39 -28.94 -5.50 -1.25
N LEU A 40 -28.16 -5.76 -0.19
CA LEU A 40 -26.77 -6.19 -0.30
C LEU A 40 -26.67 -7.55 -1.00
N PHE A 41 -27.48 -8.53 -0.56
CA PHE A 41 -27.56 -9.84 -1.21
C PHE A 41 -27.99 -9.76 -2.67
N ARG A 42 -28.99 -8.94 -3.00
CA ARG A 42 -29.44 -8.76 -4.40
C ARG A 42 -28.37 -8.14 -5.30
N GLN A 43 -27.54 -7.24 -4.77
CA GLN A 43 -26.52 -6.54 -5.57
C GLN A 43 -25.19 -7.29 -5.67
N PHE A 44 -24.78 -8.02 -4.63
CA PHE A 44 -23.44 -8.59 -4.54
C PHE A 44 -23.40 -10.08 -4.20
N GLY A 45 -24.50 -10.68 -3.74
CA GLY A 45 -24.59 -12.12 -3.48
C GLY A 45 -23.99 -12.57 -2.15
N SER A 46 -22.73 -12.24 -1.85
CA SER A 46 -22.09 -12.65 -0.58
C SER A 46 -21.13 -11.60 -0.03
N LYS A 47 -20.74 -11.75 1.26
CA LYS A 47 -19.69 -10.92 1.89
C LYS A 47 -18.39 -10.94 1.08
N LYS A 48 -17.98 -12.12 0.61
CA LYS A 48 -16.80 -12.33 -0.24
C LYS A 48 -16.94 -11.57 -1.56
N GLU A 49 -18.02 -11.79 -2.29
CA GLU A 49 -18.21 -11.18 -3.61
C GLU A 49 -18.33 -9.66 -3.53
N LEU A 50 -18.94 -9.14 -2.46
CA LEU A 50 -18.95 -7.72 -2.17
C LEU A 50 -17.54 -7.18 -1.93
N LEU A 51 -16.72 -7.84 -1.12
CA LEU A 51 -15.35 -7.41 -0.90
C LEU A 51 -14.54 -7.43 -2.20
N LEU A 52 -14.65 -8.51 -2.99
CA LEU A 52 -13.93 -8.61 -4.26
C LEU A 52 -14.40 -7.56 -5.28
N ALA A 53 -15.70 -7.24 -5.32
CA ALA A 53 -16.19 -6.11 -6.11
C ALA A 53 -15.63 -4.78 -5.61
N THR A 54 -15.56 -4.60 -4.29
CA THR A 54 -14.97 -3.43 -3.63
C THR A 54 -13.50 -3.23 -3.97
N LEU A 55 -12.74 -4.33 -4.09
CA LEU A 55 -11.33 -4.32 -4.47
C LEU A 55 -11.09 -4.09 -5.96
N ARG A 56 -12.03 -4.46 -6.83
CA ARG A 56 -11.92 -4.25 -8.28
C ARG A 56 -12.18 -2.81 -8.70
N GLU A 57 -13.11 -2.13 -8.02
CA GLU A 57 -13.48 -0.73 -8.30
C GLU A 57 -12.72 0.26 -7.39
N ALA A 58 -11.63 -0.21 -6.80
CA ALA A 58 -10.86 0.51 -5.80
C ALA A 58 -9.81 1.44 -6.41
N ASP A 59 -10.12 2.73 -6.52
CA ASP A 59 -9.10 3.77 -6.79
C ASP A 59 -8.14 4.00 -5.60
N TRP A 60 -8.38 3.34 -4.47
CA TRP A 60 -7.64 3.55 -3.22
C TRP A 60 -6.42 2.65 -3.06
N ILE A 61 -6.21 1.67 -3.95
CA ILE A 61 -4.97 0.89 -3.95
C ILE A 61 -3.86 1.84 -4.41
N PRO A 62 -2.85 2.13 -3.56
CA PRO A 62 -1.68 2.90 -3.99
C PRO A 62 -1.17 2.43 -5.35
N SER A 63 -0.98 3.37 -6.26
CA SER A 63 -0.48 3.09 -7.60
C SER A 63 0.82 3.81 -7.79
N VAL A 64 1.78 3.11 -8.39
CA VAL A 64 3.07 3.70 -8.74
C VAL A 64 2.85 4.64 -9.92
N ASN A 65 3.01 5.95 -9.70
CA ASN A 65 2.96 6.92 -10.77
C ASN A 65 4.29 6.91 -11.53
N GLU A 66 4.40 6.10 -12.59
CA GLU A 66 5.62 5.95 -13.39
C GLU A 66 6.21 7.30 -13.86
N GLY A 67 5.36 8.31 -14.11
CA GLY A 67 5.77 9.63 -14.59
C GLY A 67 6.48 10.52 -13.56
N ILE A 68 6.34 10.24 -12.25
CA ILE A 68 7.07 11.03 -11.23
C ILE A 68 8.57 10.69 -11.22
N PHE A 69 8.92 9.48 -11.67
CA PHE A 69 10.27 8.91 -11.63
C PHE A 69 11.15 9.33 -12.82
N GLU A 70 10.67 10.19 -13.71
CA GLU A 70 11.51 10.85 -14.73
C GLU A 70 12.39 11.96 -14.13
N ARG A 71 12.09 12.40 -12.90
CA ARG A 71 12.81 13.47 -12.20
C ARG A 71 13.98 12.89 -11.39
N PHE A 72 15.16 13.48 -11.53
CA PHE A 72 16.37 13.16 -10.75
C PHE A 72 16.96 11.75 -10.94
N GLN A 73 16.71 11.11 -12.10
CA GLN A 73 17.13 9.73 -12.41
C GLN A 73 18.64 9.43 -12.27
N TRP A 74 19.50 10.44 -12.10
CA TRP A 74 20.95 10.27 -11.99
C TRP A 74 21.50 10.64 -10.61
N GLU A 75 20.65 11.08 -9.69
CA GLU A 75 21.04 11.45 -8.33
C GLU A 75 20.45 10.44 -7.34
N LEU A 76 21.17 9.33 -7.10
CA LEU A 76 20.71 8.19 -6.30
C LEU A 76 20.03 8.59 -4.99
N ALA A 77 20.66 9.43 -4.17
CA ALA A 77 20.08 9.84 -2.89
C ALA A 77 18.76 10.62 -3.04
N LYS A 78 18.64 11.48 -4.06
CA LYS A 78 17.40 12.23 -4.33
C LYS A 78 16.31 11.33 -4.88
N TYR A 79 16.67 10.43 -5.78
CA TYR A 79 15.73 9.46 -6.36
C TYR A 79 15.17 8.52 -5.29
N LEU A 80 16.02 7.97 -4.40
CA LEU A 80 15.57 7.12 -3.30
C LEU A 80 14.61 7.87 -2.36
N ARG A 81 14.91 9.13 -2.01
CA ARG A 81 13.98 9.96 -1.22
C ARG A 81 12.64 10.12 -1.91
N LEU A 82 12.63 10.46 -3.19
CA LEU A 82 11.40 10.63 -3.97
C LEU A 82 10.55 9.35 -3.99
N VAL A 83 11.17 8.18 -4.22
CA VAL A 83 10.47 6.89 -4.20
C VAL A 83 9.89 6.59 -2.81
N MET A 84 10.66 6.85 -1.76
CA MET A 84 10.20 6.64 -0.38
C MET A 84 9.05 7.59 -0.01
N GLU A 85 9.13 8.85 -0.40
CA GLU A 85 8.10 9.87 -0.17
C GLU A 85 6.80 9.47 -0.87
N GLU A 86 6.87 9.14 -2.16
CA GLU A 86 5.71 8.70 -2.96
C GLU A 86 5.05 7.45 -2.36
N TYR A 87 5.85 6.48 -1.92
CA TYR A 87 5.32 5.27 -1.28
C TYR A 87 4.62 5.59 0.05
N LEU A 88 5.30 6.30 0.95
CA LEU A 88 4.82 6.53 2.31
C LEU A 88 3.71 7.59 2.38
N GLU A 89 3.59 8.47 1.39
CA GLU A 89 2.43 9.36 1.26
C GLU A 89 1.15 8.58 0.93
N GLN A 90 1.25 7.55 0.07
CA GLN A 90 0.10 6.74 -0.31
C GLN A 90 -0.23 5.65 0.73
N VAL A 91 0.77 5.08 1.42
CA VAL A 91 0.59 3.96 2.36
C VAL A 91 0.38 4.44 3.80
N THR A 92 -0.77 5.09 4.01
CA THR A 92 -1.16 5.60 5.33
C THR A 92 -1.45 4.50 6.35
N PRO A 93 -1.50 4.81 7.66
CA PRO A 93 -1.91 3.85 8.69
C PRO A 93 -3.25 3.16 8.41
N GLU A 94 -4.20 3.88 7.82
CA GLU A 94 -5.50 3.32 7.41
C GLU A 94 -5.35 2.28 6.30
N ILE A 95 -4.54 2.56 5.27
CA ILE A 95 -4.25 1.62 4.17
C ILE A 95 -3.55 0.37 4.70
N VAL A 96 -2.64 0.51 5.67
CA VAL A 96 -1.98 -0.62 6.31
C VAL A 96 -2.98 -1.49 7.08
N ARG A 97 -3.87 -0.88 7.88
CA ARG A 97 -4.93 -1.63 8.59
C ARG A 97 -5.90 -2.31 7.62
N PHE A 98 -6.25 -1.64 6.53
CA PHE A 98 -7.04 -2.24 5.48
C PHE A 98 -6.34 -3.49 4.91
N SER A 99 -5.06 -3.35 4.56
CA SER A 99 -4.21 -4.44 4.05
C SER A 99 -4.13 -5.60 5.04
N LEU A 100 -4.03 -5.34 6.34
CA LEU A 100 -4.09 -6.35 7.39
C LEU A 100 -5.46 -7.06 7.43
N GLY A 101 -6.54 -6.30 7.35
CA GLY A 101 -7.91 -6.82 7.35
C GLY A 101 -8.23 -7.76 6.18
N LEU A 102 -7.50 -7.65 5.07
CA LEU A 102 -7.59 -8.56 3.92
C LEU A 102 -6.86 -9.90 4.10
N ARG A 103 -5.96 -10.03 5.09
CA ARG A 103 -5.12 -11.23 5.26
C ARG A 103 -5.77 -12.34 6.09
N ALA A 104 -7.09 -12.28 6.28
CA ALA A 104 -7.84 -13.36 6.93
C ALA A 104 -7.74 -14.66 6.13
N GLN A 105 -7.55 -15.79 6.82
CA GLN A 105 -7.32 -17.09 6.19
C GLN A 105 -8.44 -17.47 5.21
N GLU A 106 -9.69 -17.07 5.48
CA GLU A 106 -10.85 -17.42 4.66
C GLU A 106 -10.92 -16.70 3.30
N ILE A 107 -10.14 -15.63 3.10
CA ILE A 107 -10.22 -14.78 1.89
C ILE A 107 -8.85 -14.41 1.32
N TYR A 108 -7.77 -14.84 1.99
CA TYR A 108 -6.43 -14.40 1.66
C TYR A 108 -6.03 -14.79 0.25
N GLN A 109 -6.40 -16.00 -0.22
CA GLN A 109 -6.05 -16.45 -1.57
C GLN A 109 -6.66 -15.56 -2.65
N GLU A 110 -7.87 -15.07 -2.45
CA GLU A 110 -8.57 -14.20 -3.40
C GLU A 110 -8.15 -12.74 -3.29
N THR A 111 -7.68 -12.30 -2.13
CA THR A 111 -7.27 -10.91 -1.87
C THR A 111 -5.77 -10.69 -2.09
N MET A 112 -4.96 -11.73 -2.01
CA MET A 112 -3.51 -11.69 -2.22
C MET A 112 -3.10 -10.94 -3.50
N PRO A 113 -3.73 -11.16 -4.67
CA PRO A 113 -3.34 -10.45 -5.88
C PRO A 113 -3.53 -8.93 -5.79
N TYR A 114 -4.45 -8.44 -4.95
CA TYR A 114 -4.66 -7.01 -4.72
C TYR A 114 -3.62 -6.46 -3.74
N VAL A 115 -3.29 -7.24 -2.71
CA VAL A 115 -2.29 -6.89 -1.68
C VAL A 115 -0.87 -6.88 -2.25
N GLN A 116 -0.54 -7.79 -3.17
CA GLN A 116 0.81 -7.93 -3.74
C GLN A 116 1.14 -6.89 -4.82
N LYS A 117 0.14 -6.27 -5.47
CA LYS A 117 0.36 -5.29 -6.54
C LYS A 117 1.31 -4.16 -6.12
N ILE A 118 1.12 -3.62 -4.92
CA ILE A 118 1.89 -2.48 -4.43
C ILE A 118 3.36 -2.88 -4.21
N PRO A 119 3.69 -3.93 -3.42
CA PRO A 119 5.06 -4.42 -3.31
C PRO A 119 5.76 -4.66 -4.64
N THR A 120 5.12 -5.42 -5.53
CA THR A 120 5.75 -5.81 -6.78
C THR A 120 6.05 -4.62 -7.67
N ALA A 121 5.17 -3.63 -7.73
CA ALA A 121 5.38 -2.43 -8.55
C ALA A 121 6.54 -1.56 -8.03
N PHE A 122 6.60 -1.28 -6.72
CA PHE A 122 7.67 -0.45 -6.15
C PHE A 122 9.04 -1.14 -6.19
N ILE A 123 9.09 -2.46 -5.93
CA ILE A 123 10.33 -3.23 -6.08
C ILE A 123 10.83 -3.16 -7.52
N LYS A 124 9.94 -3.35 -8.50
CA LYS A 124 10.31 -3.31 -9.92
C LYS A 124 10.86 -1.95 -10.34
N VAL A 125 10.27 -0.85 -9.87
CA VAL A 125 10.77 0.51 -10.16
C VAL A 125 12.16 0.74 -9.61
N LEU A 126 12.44 0.30 -8.37
CA LEU A 126 13.77 0.40 -7.79
C LEU A 126 14.79 -0.49 -8.52
N GLU A 127 14.40 -1.73 -8.86
CA GLU A 127 15.22 -2.66 -9.63
C GLU A 127 15.61 -2.07 -10.99
N ASP A 128 14.64 -1.56 -11.75
CA ASP A 128 14.88 -0.93 -13.05
C ASP A 128 15.79 0.28 -12.94
N TYR A 129 15.60 1.11 -11.91
CA TYR A 129 16.45 2.25 -11.66
C TYR A 129 17.92 1.82 -11.42
N PHE A 130 18.15 0.80 -10.59
CA PHE A 130 19.49 0.31 -10.32
C PHE A 130 20.17 -0.27 -11.57
N LEU A 131 19.42 -1.02 -12.39
CA LEU A 131 19.93 -1.54 -13.66
C LEU A 131 20.41 -0.42 -14.59
N VAL A 132 19.61 0.64 -14.75
CA VAL A 132 19.98 1.78 -15.61
C VAL A 132 21.18 2.55 -15.07
N MET A 133 21.29 2.72 -13.75
CA MET A 133 22.44 3.40 -13.12
C MET A 133 23.73 2.59 -13.21
N GLU A 134 23.63 1.26 -13.16
CA GLU A 134 24.76 0.35 -13.36
C GLU A 134 25.23 0.38 -14.83
N GLU A 135 24.31 0.35 -15.81
CA GLU A 135 24.64 0.49 -17.24
C GLU A 135 25.40 1.79 -17.55
N LYS A 136 25.08 2.86 -16.80
CA LYS A 136 25.75 4.17 -16.91
C LYS A 136 27.04 4.28 -16.10
N ALA A 137 27.47 3.20 -15.46
CA ALA A 137 28.63 3.13 -14.57
C ALA A 137 28.61 4.19 -13.45
N GLN A 138 27.42 4.60 -13.00
CA GLN A 138 27.24 5.58 -11.93
C GLN A 138 27.30 4.94 -10.54
N ILE A 139 26.87 3.68 -10.44
CA ILE A 139 26.87 2.89 -9.22
C ILE A 139 27.29 1.45 -9.51
N ALA A 140 27.77 0.76 -8.49
CA ALA A 140 27.94 -0.69 -8.51
C ALA A 140 26.97 -1.28 -7.48
N VAL A 141 25.87 -1.87 -7.94
CA VAL A 141 24.86 -2.49 -7.07
C VAL A 141 24.97 -4.00 -7.19
N ARG A 142 25.18 -4.66 -6.05
CA ARG A 142 25.17 -6.11 -6.00
C ARG A 142 23.72 -6.60 -5.95
N ASP A 143 23.30 -7.35 -6.97
CA ASP A 143 21.93 -7.87 -7.08
C ASP A 143 20.88 -6.75 -6.96
N PRO A 144 20.61 -6.03 -8.07
CA PRO A 144 19.66 -4.90 -8.11
C PRO A 144 18.30 -5.23 -7.49
N LYS A 145 17.79 -6.44 -7.73
CA LYS A 145 16.51 -6.89 -7.21
C LYS A 145 16.55 -7.08 -5.70
N ALA A 146 17.53 -7.81 -5.18
CA ALA A 146 17.65 -8.01 -3.73
C ALA A 146 17.87 -6.68 -2.99
N THR A 147 18.61 -5.75 -3.59
CA THR A 147 18.80 -4.39 -3.06
C THR A 147 17.47 -3.63 -3.00
N ALA A 148 16.68 -3.66 -4.07
CA ALA A 148 15.34 -3.08 -4.11
C ALA A 148 14.41 -3.70 -3.05
N GLU A 149 14.44 -5.02 -2.87
CA GLU A 149 13.67 -5.73 -1.85
C GLU A 149 14.03 -5.31 -0.43
N VAL A 150 15.32 -5.11 -0.12
CA VAL A 150 15.77 -4.63 1.20
C VAL A 150 15.28 -3.21 1.49
N ILE A 151 15.44 -2.31 0.52
CA ILE A 151 14.96 -0.93 0.64
C ILE A 151 13.44 -0.92 0.85
N PHE A 152 12.72 -1.66 0.01
CA PHE A 152 11.27 -1.75 0.11
C PHE A 152 10.80 -2.38 1.42
N SER A 153 11.48 -3.43 1.90
CA SER A 153 11.20 -4.06 3.19
C SER A 153 11.33 -3.08 4.35
N SER A 154 12.28 -2.15 4.30
CA SER A 154 12.41 -1.10 5.32
C SER A 154 11.20 -0.16 5.33
N MET A 155 10.67 0.21 4.17
CA MET A 155 9.49 1.07 4.05
C MET A 155 8.22 0.36 4.53
N ILE A 156 8.02 -0.91 4.12
CA ILE A 156 6.91 -1.72 4.64
C ILE A 156 7.01 -1.88 6.15
N GLY A 157 8.19 -2.24 6.65
CA GLY A 157 8.41 -2.43 8.08
C GLY A 157 8.04 -1.17 8.86
N PHE A 158 8.51 -0.01 8.40
CA PHE A 158 8.14 1.28 8.96
C PHE A 158 6.62 1.50 8.93
N ALA A 159 5.96 1.33 7.78
CA ALA A 159 4.52 1.56 7.65
C ALA A 159 3.69 0.66 8.58
N PHE A 160 4.10 -0.61 8.73
CA PHE A 160 3.42 -1.57 9.61
C PHE A 160 3.62 -1.28 11.10
N LEU A 161 4.80 -0.80 11.51
CA LEU A 161 5.04 -0.35 12.88
C LEU A 161 4.14 0.81 13.29
N HIS A 162 3.72 1.64 12.33
CA HIS A 162 2.90 2.83 12.54
C HIS A 162 1.43 2.65 12.11
N ALA A 163 0.96 1.41 11.94
CA ALA A 163 -0.41 1.12 11.50
C ALA A 163 -1.51 1.72 12.41
N TYR A 164 -1.17 2.07 13.65
CA TYR A 164 -2.09 2.65 14.63
C TYR A 164 -1.67 4.04 15.12
N SER A 165 -0.67 4.66 14.50
CA SER A 165 -0.30 6.05 14.79
C SER A 165 -1.39 7.02 14.31
N SER A 166 -1.43 8.20 14.92
CA SER A 166 -2.23 9.31 14.37
C SER A 166 -1.62 9.79 13.06
N LYS A 167 -2.41 10.49 12.24
CA LYS A 167 -1.94 11.04 10.96
C LYS A 167 -0.76 12.01 11.17
N ASP A 168 -0.90 12.95 12.11
CA ASP A 168 0.14 13.94 12.40
C ASP A 168 1.44 13.30 12.89
N GLN A 169 1.34 12.27 13.73
CA GLN A 169 2.51 11.51 14.20
C GLN A 169 3.19 10.79 13.03
N TYR A 170 2.40 10.12 12.19
CA TYR A 170 2.91 9.38 11.03
C TYR A 170 3.67 10.29 10.07
N GLU A 171 3.13 11.46 9.73
CA GLU A 171 3.78 12.42 8.81
C GLU A 171 5.15 12.90 9.33
N VAL A 172 5.27 13.18 10.63
CA VAL A 172 6.54 13.58 11.25
C VAL A 172 7.55 12.43 11.23
N GLU A 173 7.11 11.22 11.57
CA GLU A 173 7.98 10.04 11.63
C GLU A 173 8.43 9.59 10.23
N VAL A 174 7.58 9.73 9.20
CA VAL A 174 7.93 9.46 7.80
C VAL A 174 9.12 10.32 7.38
N ALA A 175 9.08 11.63 7.59
CA ALA A 175 10.17 12.52 7.19
C ALA A 175 11.50 12.15 7.86
N ALA A 176 11.47 11.82 9.16
CA ALA A 176 12.65 11.37 9.91
C ALA A 176 13.17 10.01 9.41
N PHE A 177 12.27 9.08 9.13
CA PHE A 177 12.59 7.76 8.59
C PHE A 177 13.25 7.86 7.22
N ILE A 178 12.67 8.59 6.27
CA ILE A 178 13.19 8.73 4.91
C ILE A 178 14.62 9.30 4.92
N SER A 179 14.84 10.35 5.71
CA SER A 179 16.15 10.96 5.83
C SER A 179 17.19 9.97 6.36
N SER A 180 16.85 9.25 7.43
CA SER A 180 17.74 8.29 8.09
C SER A 180 17.99 7.03 7.25
N ALA A 181 16.95 6.51 6.61
CA ALA A 181 17.02 5.33 5.75
C ALA A 181 17.89 5.62 4.52
N THR A 182 17.64 6.75 3.84
CA THR A 182 18.44 7.15 2.68
C THR A 182 19.92 7.30 3.06
N ASP A 183 20.22 8.01 4.15
CA ASP A 183 21.61 8.17 4.61
C ASP A 183 22.30 6.81 4.85
N ARG A 184 21.63 5.89 5.55
CA ARG A 184 22.16 4.55 5.82
C ARG A 184 22.33 3.68 4.58
N PHE A 185 21.45 3.81 3.59
CA PHE A 185 21.58 3.06 2.34
C PHE A 185 22.72 3.58 1.46
N ILE A 186 23.03 4.88 1.52
CA ILE A 186 24.09 5.49 0.73
C ILE A 186 25.44 5.38 1.43
N ASN A 187 25.50 5.69 2.72
CA ASN A 187 26.74 5.84 3.49
C ASN A 187 27.05 4.65 4.40
N GLY A 188 26.11 3.73 4.59
CA GLY A 188 26.26 2.60 5.52
C GLY A 188 26.14 3.01 6.99
N LEU A 189 26.56 2.12 7.89
CA LEU A 189 26.49 2.34 9.34
C LEU A 189 27.75 2.98 9.94
N ILE A 190 28.87 2.93 9.23
CA ILE A 190 30.16 3.44 9.69
C ILE A 190 30.61 4.47 8.64
N GLN A 191 30.79 5.71 9.08
CA GLN A 191 31.44 6.78 8.32
C GLN A 191 32.87 6.96 8.80
#